data_AF-A0A5D3E3C3-F1
#
_entry.id   AF-A0A5D3E3C3-F1
#
_cell.length_a   1.000
_cell.length_b   1.000
_cell.length_c   1.000
_cell.angle_alpha   90.00
_cell.angle_beta   90.00
_cell.angle_gamma   90.00
#
_symmetry.space_group_name_H-M   'P 1'
#
loop_
_entity.id
_entity.type
_entity.pdbx_description
1 polymer ?
#
loop_
_entity_poly.entity_id
_entity_poly.type
_entity_poly.pdbx_seq_one_letter_code
_entity_poly.pdbx_strand_id
1 'polypeptide(L)'
;MKDGRLKDLADFLPASFATIVSYFSAEVTRGIWKPAFMNGTDWPSPAATLSIVEQQIKKILAATGVDVPCLAVGGSSPAMLPLPLAALISLTITYKLDKASERLLALVGPALNSLAASCSWPCTPIIASLWAQKVKRWNDFLVFSASRTVFHHNSDAVVQLLKSCFTSTLGLGNSNGNNSGGVGTLLGHGFGSHVLGGMSPVAPGILYLRVHRSVRDVLFVVEEIVSLLMLSVRDIAVSGLPKEKAEKLKKTKYGMRYEQVSFASAMARVKLAASLGASLVWISGGSGLVQSLFKETLPSWFLSVHSVEREGVNYGGMVAVLRGHALAFFSVLCGTFSWGIDSSSSASKRRAKILDSYLEFLASALDGKFSIGCDWATWRAYVSGFVSLIVRCAPRWLLEVDLNVLTRLSNGLRQLNEEELGLELLESGGVNAMGAAAELIIEGGF
;
A
#
# COMPACT_ATOMS: atom_id res chain seq x y z
N MET A 1 20.57 41.26 18.56
CA MET A 1 21.51 40.87 17.47
C MET A 1 21.57 39.34 17.22
N LYS A 2 20.55 38.56 17.60
CA LYS A 2 20.45 37.10 17.30
C LYS A 2 19.42 36.78 16.20
N ASP A 3 18.48 37.68 15.93
CA ASP A 3 17.34 37.41 15.03
C ASP A 3 17.64 37.56 13.52
N GLY A 4 18.80 38.14 13.14
CA GLY A 4 19.14 38.42 11.73
C GLY A 4 19.75 37.25 10.97
N ARG A 5 20.56 36.40 11.62
CA ARG A 5 21.46 35.48 10.90
C ARG A 5 20.77 34.32 10.16
N LEU A 6 19.65 33.80 10.68
CA LEU A 6 18.90 32.73 10.00
C LEU A 6 18.05 33.28 8.84
N LYS A 7 17.53 34.51 9.01
CA LYS A 7 16.84 35.25 7.97
C LYS A 7 17.80 35.51 6.81
N ASP A 8 18.98 36.06 7.11
CA ASP A 8 20.00 36.34 6.10
C ASP A 8 20.45 35.04 5.39
N LEU A 9 20.65 33.95 6.13
CA LEU A 9 21.02 32.67 5.54
C LEU A 9 19.95 32.11 4.59
N ALA A 10 18.67 32.23 4.94
CA ALA A 10 17.58 31.73 4.10
C ALA A 10 17.22 32.68 2.94
N ASP A 11 17.34 33.99 3.17
CA ASP A 11 17.04 35.02 2.17
C ASP A 11 18.17 35.13 1.13
N PHE A 12 19.43 34.93 1.51
CA PHE A 12 20.58 35.04 0.61
C PHE A 12 21.15 33.68 0.13
N LEU A 13 20.99 32.58 0.88
CA LEU A 13 21.63 31.28 0.60
C LEU A 13 20.72 30.06 0.92
N PRO A 14 19.54 29.93 0.30
CA PRO A 14 18.62 28.81 0.54
C PRO A 14 19.24 27.43 0.26
N ALA A 15 20.20 27.34 -0.67
CA ALA A 15 20.95 26.12 -0.94
C ALA A 15 21.79 25.66 0.26
N SER A 16 22.39 26.59 1.01
CA SER A 16 23.19 26.27 2.20
C SER A 16 22.32 25.72 3.33
N PHE A 17 21.08 26.17 3.44
CA PHE A 17 20.14 25.63 4.43
C PHE A 17 19.83 24.14 4.16
N ALA A 18 19.62 23.77 2.89
CA ALA A 18 19.41 22.37 2.51
C ALA A 18 20.64 21.50 2.86
N THR A 19 21.86 22.00 2.64
CA THR A 19 23.10 21.31 3.02
C THR A 19 23.22 21.14 4.54
N ILE A 20 22.89 22.16 5.33
CA ILE A 20 22.91 22.10 6.80
C ILE A 20 21.91 21.06 7.31
N VAL A 21 20.70 21.06 6.77
CA VAL A 21 19.65 20.08 7.12
C VAL A 21 20.07 18.65 6.77
N SER A 22 20.69 18.47 5.60
CA SER A 22 21.24 17.16 5.19
C SER A 22 22.36 16.70 6.13
N TYR A 23 23.27 17.60 6.53
CA TYR A 23 24.34 17.29 7.48
C TYR A 23 23.77 16.94 8.85
N PHE A 24 22.83 17.73 9.37
CA PHE A 24 22.16 17.43 10.64
C PHE A 24 21.39 16.10 10.61
N SER A 25 20.76 15.75 9.49
CA SER A 25 20.06 14.48 9.34
C SER A 25 21.05 13.30 9.39
N ALA A 26 22.21 13.43 8.75
CA ALA A 26 23.27 12.43 8.83
C ALA A 26 23.80 12.28 10.26
N GLU A 27 24.05 13.38 10.96
CA GLU A 27 24.55 13.37 12.34
C GLU A 27 23.54 12.80 13.34
N VAL A 28 22.26 13.11 13.17
CA VAL A 28 21.16 12.52 13.94
C VAL A 28 21.07 11.02 13.71
N THR A 29 21.16 10.59 12.45
CA THR A 29 21.12 9.16 12.08
C THR A 29 22.32 8.39 12.65
N ARG A 30 23.49 9.04 12.76
CA ARG A 30 24.69 8.46 13.37
C ARG A 30 24.60 8.35 14.90
N GLY A 31 23.71 9.10 15.56
CA GLY A 31 23.50 9.03 17.01
C GLY A 31 24.68 9.48 17.88
N ILE A 32 25.62 10.25 17.31
CA ILE A 32 26.88 10.63 17.99
C ILE A 32 26.66 11.71 19.07
N TRP A 33 25.61 12.50 18.94
CA TRP A 33 25.35 13.66 19.79
C TRP A 33 24.56 13.30 21.05
N LYS A 34 25.01 13.79 22.21
CA LYS A 34 24.24 13.70 23.45
C LYS A 34 22.88 14.41 23.30
N PRO A 35 21.76 13.79 23.70
CA PRO A 35 20.45 14.44 23.66
C PRO A 35 20.39 15.67 24.57
N ALA A 36 19.65 16.69 24.14
CA ALA A 36 19.34 17.89 24.89
C ALA A 36 18.02 17.73 25.65
N PHE A 37 17.99 18.18 26.90
CA PHE A 37 16.79 18.15 27.75
C PHE A 37 15.97 19.42 27.54
N MET A 38 14.73 19.26 27.09
CA MET A 38 13.78 20.34 26.81
C MET A 38 13.08 20.78 28.11
N ASN A 39 13.84 21.38 29.04
CA ASN A 39 13.45 21.64 30.43
C ASN A 39 12.87 23.05 30.69
N GLY A 40 12.96 23.97 29.74
CA GLY A 40 12.51 25.35 29.85
C GLY A 40 13.57 26.34 30.36
N THR A 41 14.74 25.87 30.82
CA THR A 41 15.86 26.74 31.24
C THR A 41 16.85 26.94 30.10
N ASP A 42 17.44 25.84 29.62
CA ASP A 42 18.45 25.87 28.55
C ASP A 42 17.82 25.75 27.16
N TRP A 43 16.71 25.00 27.11
CA TRP A 43 15.96 24.68 25.89
C TRP A 43 14.46 24.84 26.13
N PRO A 44 13.66 25.21 25.12
CA PRO A 44 12.23 25.46 25.32
C PRO A 44 11.48 24.18 25.75
N SER A 45 10.47 24.30 26.62
CA SER A 45 9.77 23.14 27.19
C SER A 45 8.46 22.79 26.46
N PRO A 46 8.27 21.54 25.99
CA PRO A 46 7.01 21.08 25.38
C PRO A 46 5.92 20.72 26.40
N ALA A 47 6.23 20.72 27.70
CA ALA A 47 5.42 20.09 28.75
C ALA A 47 3.95 20.56 28.80
N ALA A 48 3.69 21.82 28.45
CA ALA A 48 2.34 22.40 28.46
C ALA A 48 1.41 21.83 27.37
N THR A 49 1.96 21.27 26.28
CA THR A 49 1.18 20.95 25.06
C THR A 49 1.42 19.51 24.59
N LEU A 50 2.47 18.84 25.10
CA LEU A 50 2.86 17.50 24.68
C LEU A 50 1.76 16.45 24.87
N SER A 51 1.12 16.42 26.04
CA SER A 51 0.04 15.46 26.33
C SER A 51 -1.16 15.64 25.39
N ILE A 52 -1.51 16.89 25.07
CA ILE A 52 -2.59 17.23 24.15
C ILE A 52 -2.25 16.77 22.73
N VAL A 53 -1.04 17.05 22.26
CA VAL A 53 -0.57 16.64 20.92
C VAL A 53 -0.53 15.13 20.79
N GLU A 54 -0.01 14.42 21.80
CA GLU A 54 0.00 12.95 21.80
C GLU A 54 -1.42 12.35 21.76
N GLN A 55 -2.36 12.90 22.53
CA GLN A 55 -3.76 12.48 22.47
C GLN A 55 -4.39 12.76 21.10
N GLN A 56 -4.08 13.89 20.47
CA GLN A 56 -4.56 14.20 19.12
C GLN A 56 -3.98 13.25 18.08
N ILE A 57 -2.69 12.90 18.18
CA ILE A 57 -2.07 11.89 17.30
C ILE A 57 -2.76 10.53 17.49
N LYS A 58 -2.98 10.09 18.73
CA LYS A 58 -3.72 8.85 19.02
C LYS A 58 -5.12 8.87 18.42
N LYS A 59 -5.84 9.99 18.54
CA LYS A 59 -7.18 10.14 17.95
C LYS A 59 -7.16 10.00 16.42
N ILE A 60 -6.16 10.57 15.75
CA ILE A 60 -5.99 10.43 14.29
C ILE A 60 -5.72 8.97 13.91
N LEU A 61 -4.82 8.29 14.62
CA LEU A 61 -4.44 6.91 14.35
C LEU A 61 -5.60 5.93 14.62
N ALA A 62 -6.28 6.10 15.76
CA ALA A 62 -7.45 5.31 16.11
C ALA A 62 -8.60 5.48 15.09
N ALA A 63 -8.81 6.70 14.58
CA ALA A 63 -9.80 6.95 13.51
C ALA A 63 -9.47 6.19 12.21
N THR A 64 -8.20 5.87 11.97
CA THR A 64 -7.75 5.04 10.85
C THR A 64 -7.65 3.55 11.18
N GLY A 65 -8.09 3.12 12.37
CA GLY A 65 -8.01 1.72 12.80
C GLY A 65 -6.58 1.27 13.15
N VAL A 66 -5.68 2.21 13.43
CA VAL A 66 -4.31 1.93 13.86
C VAL A 66 -4.22 2.14 15.38
N ASP A 67 -3.94 1.06 16.10
CA ASP A 67 -3.60 1.11 17.52
C ASP A 67 -2.08 1.07 17.69
N VAL A 68 -1.56 1.98 18.51
CA VAL A 68 -0.13 2.10 18.74
C VAL A 68 0.09 1.98 20.23
N PRO A 69 0.86 0.97 20.69
CA PRO A 69 1.14 0.81 22.10
C PRO A 69 1.77 2.10 22.60
N CYS A 70 1.22 2.64 23.70
CA CYS A 70 1.83 3.76 24.36
C CYS A 70 3.25 3.34 24.76
N LEU A 71 4.27 4.02 24.23
CA LEU A 71 5.47 4.12 25.03
C LEU A 71 5.03 4.86 26.29
N ALA A 72 5.05 4.15 27.41
CA ALA A 72 4.97 4.78 28.70
C ALA A 72 5.99 5.91 28.68
N VAL A 73 5.52 7.15 28.64
CA VAL A 73 6.29 8.24 29.19
C VAL A 73 6.39 7.87 30.66
N GLY A 74 7.43 7.10 31.00
CA GLY A 74 7.85 6.90 32.36
C GLY A 74 7.88 8.27 33.00
N GLY A 75 7.22 8.38 34.15
CA GLY A 75 6.97 9.63 34.84
C GLY A 75 8.19 10.54 34.93
N SER A 76 7.90 11.83 35.04
CA SER A 76 8.82 12.89 35.51
C SER A 76 10.13 13.15 34.75
N SER A 77 10.45 12.44 33.66
CA SER A 77 11.65 12.73 32.86
C SER A 77 11.40 13.79 31.75
N PRO A 78 12.25 14.83 31.62
CA PRO A 78 12.06 15.87 30.60
C PRO A 78 12.27 15.32 29.19
N ALA A 79 11.45 15.80 28.24
CA ALA A 79 11.52 15.42 26.84
C ALA A 79 12.93 15.66 26.26
N MET A 80 13.45 14.67 25.54
CA MET A 80 14.80 14.71 24.96
C MET A 80 14.75 14.84 23.44
N LEU A 81 15.60 15.70 22.88
CA LEU A 81 15.82 15.81 21.44
C LEU A 81 17.31 15.69 21.12
N PRO A 82 17.72 15.07 20.00
CA PRO A 82 19.09 15.15 19.51
C PRO A 82 19.55 16.61 19.39
N LEU A 83 20.79 16.91 19.78
CA LEU A 83 21.31 18.28 19.84
C LEU A 83 21.14 19.08 18.52
N PRO A 84 21.43 18.53 17.33
CA PRO A 84 21.23 19.26 16.07
C PRO A 84 19.77 19.68 15.86
N LEU A 85 18.83 18.82 16.28
CA LEU A 85 17.40 19.07 16.20
C LEU A 85 16.93 20.11 17.23
N ALA A 86 17.42 20.01 18.47
CA ALA A 86 17.16 20.96 19.56
C ALA A 86 17.65 22.39 19.19
N ALA A 87 18.83 22.49 18.59
CA ALA A 87 19.37 23.76 18.10
C ALA A 87 18.50 24.37 17.00
N LEU A 88 18.14 23.58 15.99
CA LEU A 88 17.33 24.05 14.85
C LEU A 88 15.92 24.47 15.28
N ILE A 89 15.27 23.71 16.16
CA ILE A 89 13.94 24.09 16.64
C ILE A 89 13.98 25.36 17.50
N SER A 90 15.02 25.53 18.31
CA SER A 90 15.15 26.71 19.17
C SER A 90 15.42 27.97 18.36
N LEU A 91 16.23 27.87 17.31
CA LEU A 91 16.45 28.95 16.33
C LEU A 91 15.16 29.34 15.60
N THR A 92 14.32 28.35 15.26
CA THR A 92 13.13 28.60 14.46
C THR A 92 11.92 29.06 15.29
N ILE A 93 11.85 28.65 16.56
CA ILE A 93 10.84 29.10 17.53
C ILE A 93 11.15 30.48 18.11
N THR A 94 12.40 30.90 18.18
CA THR A 94 12.74 32.28 18.61
C THR A 94 12.53 33.33 17.51
N TYR A 95 12.38 32.91 16.26
CA TYR A 95 12.22 33.80 15.10
C TYR A 95 10.91 34.61 15.08
N LYS A 96 10.92 35.91 14.78
CA LYS A 96 9.66 36.70 14.68
C LYS A 96 8.89 36.35 13.39
N LEU A 97 7.66 35.84 13.51
CA LEU A 97 6.77 35.60 12.37
C LEU A 97 6.22 36.92 11.83
N ASP A 98 6.76 37.40 10.71
CA ASP A 98 6.20 38.48 9.90
C ASP A 98 5.84 37.95 8.49
N LYS A 99 5.02 38.68 7.72
CA LYS A 99 4.52 38.26 6.40
C LYS A 99 5.65 37.95 5.40
N ALA A 100 6.79 38.63 5.52
CA ALA A 100 8.01 38.35 4.74
C ALA A 100 8.67 37.00 5.08
N SER A 101 8.43 36.47 6.29
CA SER A 101 9.05 35.23 6.77
C SER A 101 8.26 33.95 6.48
N GLU A 102 7.10 34.05 5.84
CA GLU A 102 6.34 32.87 5.42
C GLU A 102 7.13 31.99 4.41
N ARG A 103 8.06 32.58 3.65
CA ARG A 103 8.96 31.83 2.74
C ARG A 103 9.98 30.97 3.49
N LEU A 104 10.63 31.54 4.54
CA LEU A 104 11.54 30.80 5.42
C LEU A 104 10.82 29.60 6.06
N LEU A 105 9.60 29.84 6.51
CA LEU A 105 8.73 28.86 7.12
C LEU A 105 8.32 27.72 6.17
N ALA A 106 8.07 28.03 4.90
CA ALA A 106 7.83 27.02 3.86
C ALA A 106 9.06 26.13 3.60
N LEU A 107 10.28 26.63 3.86
CA LEU A 107 11.53 25.88 3.73
C LEU A 107 11.87 25.08 5.01
N VAL A 108 11.68 25.69 6.18
CA VAL A 108 12.03 25.14 7.50
C VAL A 108 11.10 24.00 7.91
N GLY A 109 9.80 24.08 7.59
CA GLY A 109 8.82 23.04 7.93
C GLY A 109 9.17 21.65 7.35
N PRO A 110 9.38 21.52 6.02
CA PRO A 110 9.84 20.28 5.40
C PRO A 110 11.18 19.79 5.96
N ALA A 111 12.11 20.70 6.24
CA ALA A 111 13.42 20.37 6.81
C ALA A 111 13.34 19.79 8.24
N LEU A 112 12.54 20.41 9.11
CA LEU A 112 12.28 19.88 10.46
C LEU A 112 11.57 18.53 10.39
N ASN A 113 10.61 18.37 9.48
CA ASN A 113 9.92 17.10 9.27
C ASN A 113 10.85 16.00 8.76
N SER A 114 11.77 16.31 7.82
CA SER A 114 12.75 15.33 7.34
C SER A 114 13.74 14.93 8.42
N LEU A 115 14.21 15.90 9.22
CA LEU A 115 15.10 15.64 10.36
C LEU A 115 14.42 14.81 11.43
N ALA A 116 13.16 15.12 11.76
CA ALA A 116 12.38 14.39 12.75
C ALA A 116 12.05 12.96 12.29
N ALA A 117 11.84 12.74 11.00
CA ALA A 117 11.67 11.40 10.43
C ALA A 117 12.93 10.52 10.59
N SER A 118 14.12 11.12 10.60
CA SER A 118 15.38 10.42 10.90
C SER A 118 15.55 10.06 12.38
N CYS A 119 14.74 10.62 13.28
CA CYS A 119 14.78 10.34 14.71
C CYS A 119 13.81 9.23 15.12
N SER A 120 14.10 8.56 16.22
CA SER A 120 13.08 7.75 16.90
C SER A 120 11.97 8.63 17.49
N TRP A 121 10.76 8.06 17.55
CA TRP A 121 9.68 8.60 18.37
C TRP A 121 10.17 8.76 19.82
N PRO A 122 9.89 9.88 20.54
CA PRO A 122 8.85 10.90 20.32
C PRO A 122 9.34 12.27 19.79
N CYS A 123 10.41 12.32 18.99
CA CYS A 123 10.98 13.61 18.54
C CYS A 123 9.97 14.51 17.80
N THR A 124 9.14 13.95 16.92
CA THR A 124 8.16 14.72 16.13
C THR A 124 7.01 15.28 16.96
N PRO A 125 6.38 14.53 17.89
CA PRO A 125 5.45 15.09 18.87
C PRO A 125 6.01 16.26 19.68
N ILE A 126 7.28 16.16 20.11
CA ILE A 126 7.95 17.24 20.85
C ILE A 126 8.06 18.49 19.97
N ILE A 127 8.51 18.34 18.72
CA ILE A 127 8.58 19.46 17.75
C ILE A 127 7.21 20.09 17.53
N ALA A 128 6.19 19.26 17.26
CA ALA A 128 4.84 19.73 17.02
C ALA A 128 4.30 20.52 18.22
N SER A 129 4.57 20.04 19.44
CA SER A 129 4.14 20.69 20.69
C SER A 129 4.78 22.07 20.87
N LEU A 130 6.09 22.18 20.63
CA LEU A 130 6.81 23.45 20.75
C LEU A 130 6.36 24.47 19.70
N TRP A 131 6.06 24.03 18.47
CA TRP A 131 5.53 24.91 17.44
C TRP A 131 4.06 25.28 17.65
N ALA A 132 3.25 24.38 18.20
CA ALA A 132 1.86 24.66 18.55
C ALA A 132 1.74 25.78 19.60
N GLN A 133 2.71 25.87 20.52
CA GLN A 133 2.79 26.98 21.49
C GLN A 133 2.98 28.35 20.79
N LYS A 134 3.68 28.38 19.66
CA LYS A 134 4.01 29.60 18.94
C LYS A 134 2.99 29.98 17.87
N VAL A 135 2.50 29.01 17.09
CA VAL A 135 1.66 29.23 15.91
C VAL A 135 0.46 28.28 15.96
N LYS A 136 -0.61 28.70 16.65
CA LYS A 136 -1.83 27.87 16.80
C LYS A 136 -2.44 27.45 15.46
N ARG A 137 -2.36 28.29 14.42
CA ARG A 137 -2.89 27.99 13.06
C ARG A 137 -2.26 26.76 12.39
N TRP A 138 -1.12 26.29 12.89
CA TRP A 138 -0.38 25.17 12.31
C TRP A 138 -0.48 23.89 13.12
N ASN A 139 -1.17 23.92 14.26
CA ASN A 139 -1.26 22.78 15.15
C ASN A 139 -1.73 21.52 14.41
N ASP A 140 -2.83 21.61 13.67
CA ASP A 140 -3.41 20.48 12.94
C ASP A 140 -2.44 19.87 11.90
N PHE A 141 -1.73 20.72 11.16
CA PHE A 141 -0.73 20.28 10.18
C PHE A 141 0.47 19.58 10.84
N LEU A 142 0.93 20.10 11.98
CA LEU A 142 2.08 19.56 12.70
C LEU A 142 1.73 18.26 13.43
N VAL A 143 0.56 18.20 14.06
CA VAL A 143 0.01 16.99 14.68
C VAL A 143 -0.16 15.90 13.62
N PHE A 144 -0.72 16.24 12.46
CA PHE A 144 -0.84 15.31 11.33
C PHE A 144 0.52 14.90 10.75
N SER A 145 1.49 15.81 10.70
CA SER A 145 2.86 15.46 10.27
C SER A 145 3.55 14.54 11.27
N ALA A 146 3.32 14.73 12.57
CA ALA A 146 3.86 13.91 13.63
C ALA A 146 3.30 12.49 13.63
N SER A 147 2.00 12.30 13.33
CA SER A 147 1.39 10.97 13.26
C SER A 147 2.04 10.08 12.19
N ARG A 148 2.58 10.67 11.11
CA ARG A 148 3.28 9.93 10.06
C ARG A 148 4.54 9.19 10.55
N THR A 149 5.20 9.71 11.58
CA THR A 149 6.48 9.17 12.04
C THR A 149 6.35 7.84 12.79
N VAL A 150 5.14 7.48 13.22
CA VAL A 150 4.87 6.18 13.83
C VAL A 150 5.11 5.03 12.85
N PHE A 151 4.69 5.23 11.60
CA PHE A 151 4.79 4.22 10.54
C PHE A 151 6.21 4.02 10.02
N HIS A 152 7.15 4.92 10.34
CA HIS A 152 8.54 4.79 9.91
C HIS A 152 9.29 3.69 10.66
N HIS A 153 8.88 3.38 11.89
CA HIS A 153 9.54 2.41 12.76
C HIS A 153 8.67 1.23 13.17
N ASN A 154 7.34 1.33 12.98
CA ASN A 154 6.40 0.28 13.35
C ASN A 154 5.76 -0.32 12.08
N SER A 155 6.24 -1.49 11.65
CA SER A 155 5.68 -2.24 10.53
C SER A 155 4.26 -2.72 10.81
N ASP A 156 3.94 -3.08 12.05
CA ASP A 156 2.59 -3.49 12.44
C ASP A 156 1.57 -2.35 12.25
N ALA A 157 1.95 -1.10 12.56
CA ALA A 157 1.11 0.05 12.27
C ALA A 157 0.84 0.21 10.76
N VAL A 158 1.82 -0.10 9.90
CA VAL A 158 1.64 -0.10 8.43
C VAL A 158 0.68 -1.21 7.99
N VAL A 159 0.84 -2.43 8.55
CA VAL A 159 -0.07 -3.57 8.31
C VAL A 159 -1.50 -3.22 8.71
N GLN A 160 -1.70 -2.66 9.90
CA GLN A 160 -3.01 -2.22 10.39
C GLN A 160 -3.62 -1.15 9.46
N LEU A 161 -2.83 -0.18 9.01
CA LEU A 161 -3.31 0.86 8.09
C LEU A 161 -3.69 0.29 6.72
N LEU A 162 -2.90 -0.63 6.18
CA LEU A 162 -3.22 -1.35 4.93
C LEU A 162 -4.53 -2.13 5.10
N LYS A 163 -4.67 -2.88 6.19
CA LYS A 163 -5.90 -3.60 6.52
C LYS A 163 -7.11 -2.66 6.58
N SER A 164 -6.97 -1.50 7.23
CA SER A 164 -8.02 -0.47 7.26
C SER A 164 -8.36 0.08 5.87
N CYS A 165 -7.39 0.20 4.96
CA CYS A 165 -7.66 0.59 3.58
C CYS A 165 -8.52 -0.46 2.85
N PHE A 166 -8.20 -1.75 2.99
CA PHE A 166 -8.99 -2.84 2.41
C PHE A 166 -10.39 -2.91 3.02
N THR A 167 -10.49 -2.91 4.35
CA THR A 167 -11.74 -2.89 5.12
C THR A 167 -12.65 -1.73 4.68
N SER A 168 -12.12 -0.50 4.62
CA SER A 168 -12.87 0.69 4.23
C SER A 168 -13.34 0.64 2.78
N THR A 169 -12.47 0.19 1.85
CA THR A 169 -12.80 0.10 0.42
C THR A 169 -13.85 -0.97 0.15
N LEU A 170 -13.76 -2.11 0.84
CA LEU A 170 -14.65 -3.24 0.62
C LEU A 170 -15.92 -3.19 1.48
N GLY A 171 -15.99 -2.26 2.45
CA GLY A 171 -17.09 -2.18 3.42
C GLY A 171 -17.16 -3.39 4.36
N LEU A 172 -16.03 -4.08 4.57
CA LEU A 172 -15.95 -5.29 5.39
C LEU A 172 -15.82 -4.86 6.87
N GLY A 173 -16.90 -4.84 7.64
CA GLY A 173 -16.83 -4.50 9.07
C GLY A 173 -18.05 -3.82 9.68
N ASN A 174 -19.06 -3.45 8.88
CA ASN A 174 -20.31 -2.91 9.42
C ASN A 174 -21.28 -4.06 9.76
N SER A 175 -21.60 -4.22 11.05
CA SER A 175 -22.67 -5.12 11.52
C SER A 175 -24.07 -4.66 11.11
N ASN A 176 -24.23 -3.37 10.76
CA ASN A 176 -25.44 -2.84 10.15
C ASN A 176 -25.31 -2.90 8.62
N GLY A 177 -26.15 -3.73 8.00
CA GLY A 177 -26.12 -4.17 6.59
C GLY A 177 -26.16 -3.15 5.45
N ASN A 178 -25.65 -1.92 5.63
CA ASN A 178 -25.28 -1.04 4.53
C ASN A 178 -23.80 -1.26 4.17
N ASN A 179 -23.55 -2.05 3.12
CA ASN A 179 -22.25 -2.20 2.45
C ASN A 179 -21.90 -0.93 1.64
N SER A 180 -21.85 0.24 2.27
CA SER A 180 -21.33 1.47 1.64
C SER A 180 -19.80 1.47 1.66
N GLY A 181 -19.17 0.50 0.99
CA GLY A 181 -17.74 0.56 0.71
C GLY A 181 -17.45 1.45 -0.50
N GLY A 182 -16.17 1.73 -0.75
CA GLY A 182 -15.70 2.34 -2.00
C GLY A 182 -14.58 3.35 -1.82
N VAL A 183 -14.30 4.10 -2.87
CA VAL A 183 -13.24 5.13 -2.86
C VAL A 183 -13.60 6.28 -1.91
N GLY A 184 -14.90 6.59 -1.77
CA GLY A 184 -15.38 7.64 -0.87
C GLY A 184 -15.11 7.35 0.61
N THR A 185 -15.19 6.09 1.05
CA THR A 185 -14.84 5.69 2.42
C THR A 185 -13.33 5.57 2.61
N LEU A 186 -12.60 5.16 1.56
CA LEU A 186 -11.13 5.06 1.59
C LEU A 186 -10.48 6.44 1.72
N LEU A 187 -10.92 7.41 0.92
CA LEU A 187 -10.34 8.75 0.84
C LEU A 187 -11.10 9.80 1.68
N GLY A 188 -12.28 9.45 2.19
CA GLY A 188 -13.18 10.37 2.87
C GLY A 188 -13.82 11.36 1.89
N HIS A 189 -14.76 12.17 2.39
CA HIS A 189 -15.38 13.26 1.62
C HIS A 189 -14.52 14.54 1.55
N GLY A 190 -13.18 14.38 1.51
CA GLY A 190 -12.22 15.48 1.48
C GLY A 190 -11.92 16.08 2.86
N PHE A 191 -10.71 16.64 3.01
CA PHE A 191 -10.35 17.52 4.13
C PHE A 191 -11.20 18.80 4.02
N GLY A 192 -12.20 18.99 4.88
CA GLY A 192 -12.90 20.29 4.96
C GLY A 192 -14.43 20.29 5.06
N SER A 193 -15.12 19.17 5.33
CA SER A 193 -16.56 19.26 5.68
C SER A 193 -16.71 19.74 7.14
N HIS A 194 -16.74 21.06 7.31
CA HIS A 194 -16.76 21.83 8.57
C HIS A 194 -17.93 21.52 9.54
N VAL A 195 -17.76 21.86 10.83
CA VAL A 195 -18.67 22.74 11.62
C VAL A 195 -18.21 23.00 13.08
N LEU A 196 -17.40 22.15 13.74
CA LEU A 196 -17.04 22.36 15.16
C LEU A 196 -15.58 22.04 15.48
N GLY A 197 -14.67 23.01 15.27
CA GLY A 197 -13.43 23.19 16.04
C GLY A 197 -12.55 21.98 16.39
N GLY A 198 -12.53 20.91 15.60
CA GLY A 198 -11.78 19.69 15.88
C GLY A 198 -11.34 18.95 14.61
N MET A 199 -10.28 18.16 14.73
CA MET A 199 -9.76 17.31 13.66
C MET A 199 -10.87 16.38 13.13
N SER A 200 -11.24 16.52 11.85
CA SER A 200 -12.10 15.55 11.17
C SER A 200 -11.42 14.18 11.15
N PRO A 201 -12.16 13.06 11.29
CA PRO A 201 -11.57 11.72 11.20
C PRO A 201 -10.85 11.59 9.85
N VAL A 202 -9.55 11.32 9.91
CA VAL A 202 -8.74 11.13 8.71
C VAL A 202 -9.11 9.78 8.11
N ALA A 203 -9.44 9.76 6.82
CA ALA A 203 -9.69 8.51 6.12
C ALA A 203 -8.38 7.71 5.92
N PRO A 204 -8.41 6.37 6.03
CA PRO A 204 -7.20 5.54 6.02
C PRO A 204 -6.38 5.70 4.73
N GLY A 205 -7.03 5.85 3.57
CA GLY A 205 -6.35 6.06 2.30
C GLY A 205 -5.62 7.41 2.22
N ILE A 206 -6.15 8.47 2.81
CA ILE A 206 -5.46 9.76 2.86
C ILE A 206 -4.23 9.68 3.77
N LEU A 207 -4.34 9.00 4.90
CA LEU A 207 -3.20 8.79 5.77
C LEU A 207 -2.12 7.97 5.04
N TYR A 208 -2.49 6.90 4.35
CA TYR A 208 -1.56 6.08 3.58
C TYR A 208 -0.86 6.87 2.46
N LEU A 209 -1.60 7.68 1.68
CA LEU A 209 -1.02 8.55 0.65
C LEU A 209 0.00 9.55 1.22
N ARG A 210 -0.09 9.91 2.49
CA ARG A 210 0.88 10.76 3.17
C ARG A 210 2.03 9.97 3.79
N VAL A 211 1.80 8.72 4.18
CA VAL A 211 2.76 7.89 4.91
C VAL A 211 3.63 7.02 4.01
N HIS A 212 3.17 6.59 2.84
CA HIS A 212 3.86 5.56 2.02
C HIS A 212 5.36 5.82 1.78
N ARG A 213 5.77 7.09 1.57
CA ARG A 213 7.20 7.46 1.36
C ARG A 213 8.07 7.34 2.61
N SER A 214 7.45 7.21 3.77
CA SER A 214 8.10 7.12 5.07
C SER A 214 8.23 5.67 5.56
N VAL A 215 7.75 4.69 4.80
CA VAL A 215 7.94 3.27 5.13
C VAL A 215 9.37 2.87 4.73
N ARG A 216 10.18 2.40 5.69
CA ARG A 216 11.59 2.04 5.44
C ARG A 216 11.74 0.76 4.62
N ASP A 217 11.01 -0.28 5.01
CA ASP A 217 11.03 -1.56 4.32
C ASP A 217 9.82 -1.63 3.37
N VAL A 218 10.08 -1.41 2.09
CA VAL A 218 9.04 -1.33 1.07
C VAL A 218 8.77 -2.71 0.47
N LEU A 219 9.66 -3.69 0.66
CA LEU A 219 9.53 -5.04 0.10
C LEU A 219 8.45 -5.85 0.84
N PHE A 220 8.42 -5.81 2.18
CA PHE A 220 7.38 -6.50 2.95
C PHE A 220 5.97 -6.00 2.61
N VAL A 221 5.84 -4.74 2.18
CA VAL A 221 4.55 -4.13 1.82
C VAL A 221 3.86 -4.91 0.70
N VAL A 222 4.62 -5.43 -0.28
CA VAL A 222 4.04 -6.23 -1.37
C VAL A 222 3.49 -7.55 -0.86
N GLU A 223 4.25 -8.25 -0.01
CA GLU A 223 3.82 -9.52 0.61
C GLU A 223 2.58 -9.33 1.47
N GLU A 224 2.53 -8.25 2.24
CA GLU A 224 1.38 -7.90 3.06
C GLU A 224 0.16 -7.56 2.20
N ILE A 225 0.31 -6.80 1.12
CA ILE A 225 -0.79 -6.48 0.21
C ILE A 225 -1.36 -7.75 -0.44
N VAL A 226 -0.50 -8.70 -0.86
CA VAL A 226 -0.93 -9.99 -1.40
C VAL A 226 -1.70 -10.78 -0.33
N SER A 227 -1.19 -10.81 0.90
CA SER A 227 -1.85 -11.49 2.03
C SER A 227 -3.23 -10.89 2.34
N LEU A 228 -3.32 -9.56 2.43
CA LEU A 228 -4.58 -8.85 2.64
C LEU A 228 -5.56 -9.01 1.47
N LEU A 229 -5.08 -9.11 0.24
CA LEU A 229 -5.92 -9.42 -0.93
C LEU A 229 -6.52 -10.82 -0.80
N MET A 230 -5.72 -11.82 -0.42
CA MET A 230 -6.20 -13.20 -0.24
C MET A 230 -7.18 -13.35 0.92
N LEU A 231 -6.95 -12.62 2.02
CA LEU A 231 -7.90 -12.51 3.14
C LEU A 231 -9.20 -11.85 2.69
N SER A 232 -9.12 -10.74 1.96
CA SER A 232 -10.28 -10.02 1.42
C SER A 232 -11.11 -10.90 0.50
N VAL A 233 -10.48 -11.72 -0.35
CA VAL A 233 -11.18 -12.69 -1.22
C VAL A 233 -11.94 -13.71 -0.39
N ARG A 234 -11.31 -14.25 0.67
CA ARG A 234 -11.98 -15.17 1.60
C ARG A 234 -13.19 -14.50 2.23
N ASP A 235 -13.04 -13.28 2.73
CA ASP A 235 -14.13 -12.54 3.37
C ASP A 235 -15.26 -12.19 2.39
N ILE A 236 -14.95 -11.81 1.15
CA ILE A 236 -15.94 -11.56 0.11
C ILE A 236 -16.76 -12.84 -0.16
N ALA A 237 -16.10 -13.98 -0.29
CA ALA A 237 -16.77 -15.26 -0.52
C ALA A 237 -17.64 -15.71 0.66
N VAL A 238 -17.21 -15.42 1.90
CA VAL A 238 -17.94 -15.80 3.13
C VAL A 238 -19.04 -14.80 3.51
N SER A 239 -18.89 -13.51 3.15
CA SER A 239 -19.81 -12.42 3.52
C SER A 239 -21.24 -12.53 2.95
N GLY A 240 -21.53 -13.59 2.19
CA GLY A 240 -22.88 -14.00 1.81
C GLY A 240 -23.73 -14.64 2.91
N LEU A 241 -23.16 -14.97 4.08
CA LEU A 241 -23.91 -15.51 5.22
C LEU A 241 -23.68 -14.70 6.51
N PRO A 242 -24.74 -14.20 7.17
CA PRO A 242 -24.61 -13.67 8.53
C PRO A 242 -24.27 -14.81 9.51
N LYS A 243 -23.12 -14.67 10.20
CA LYS A 243 -22.60 -15.63 11.19
C LYS A 243 -23.58 -15.94 12.34
N GLU A 244 -24.57 -15.09 12.62
CA GLU A 244 -25.56 -15.32 13.69
C GLU A 244 -26.77 -16.19 13.30
N LYS A 245 -27.01 -16.44 12.01
CA LYS A 245 -28.21 -17.20 11.55
C LYS A 245 -27.92 -18.64 11.14
N ALA A 246 -26.66 -19.02 10.96
CA ALA A 246 -26.28 -20.40 10.62
C ALA A 246 -26.69 -21.42 11.70
N GLU A 247 -26.70 -21.02 12.98
CA GLU A 247 -27.15 -21.90 14.07
C GLU A 247 -28.67 -21.94 14.25
N LYS A 248 -29.39 -20.87 13.89
CA LYS A 248 -30.86 -20.79 14.02
C LYS A 248 -31.63 -21.35 12.81
N LEU A 249 -30.99 -21.56 11.66
CA LEU A 249 -31.64 -22.09 10.45
C LEU A 249 -31.70 -23.62 10.35
N LYS A 250 -31.31 -24.37 11.40
CA LYS A 250 -31.55 -25.83 11.44
C LYS A 250 -33.02 -26.19 11.75
N LYS A 251 -33.90 -25.23 12.00
CA LYS A 251 -35.33 -25.47 12.28
C LYS A 251 -36.22 -24.40 11.64
N THR A 252 -36.43 -24.46 10.33
CA THR A 252 -37.68 -23.98 9.72
C THR A 252 -37.84 -24.59 8.33
N LYS A 253 -38.75 -25.57 8.23
CA LYS A 253 -39.36 -25.99 6.96
C LYS A 253 -40.20 -24.83 6.46
N TYR A 254 -39.66 -23.93 5.65
CA TYR A 254 -40.40 -23.23 4.58
C TYR A 254 -39.39 -22.50 3.70
N GLY A 255 -39.47 -22.74 2.40
CA GLY A 255 -38.52 -22.25 1.42
C GLY A 255 -38.47 -20.73 1.34
N MET A 256 -37.31 -20.17 1.69
CA MET A 256 -36.92 -18.83 1.30
C MET A 256 -35.45 -18.92 0.88
N ARG A 257 -35.18 -18.77 -0.42
CA ARG A 257 -33.83 -18.80 -0.98
C ARG A 257 -33.05 -17.63 -0.38
N TYR A 258 -32.17 -17.95 0.57
CA TYR A 258 -31.13 -17.02 1.00
C TYR A 258 -30.23 -16.75 -0.22
N GLU A 259 -30.08 -15.48 -0.60
CA GLU A 259 -29.25 -15.04 -1.72
C GLU A 259 -27.81 -15.57 -1.57
N GLN A 260 -27.49 -16.65 -2.27
CA GLN A 260 -26.11 -16.95 -2.60
C GLN A 260 -25.53 -15.71 -3.29
N VAL A 261 -24.39 -15.20 -2.81
CA VAL A 261 -23.69 -14.10 -3.48
C VAL A 261 -23.43 -14.53 -4.91
N SER A 262 -24.08 -13.85 -5.86
CA SER A 262 -23.84 -14.10 -7.29
C SER A 262 -22.34 -13.97 -7.55
N PHE A 263 -21.77 -14.94 -8.28
CA PHE A 263 -20.37 -14.93 -8.66
C PHE A 263 -19.96 -13.59 -9.29
N ALA A 264 -20.86 -12.96 -10.06
CA ALA A 264 -20.63 -11.63 -10.64
C ALA A 264 -20.44 -10.51 -9.59
N SER A 265 -21.21 -10.55 -8.50
CA SER A 265 -21.11 -9.58 -7.39
C SER A 265 -19.82 -9.79 -6.59
N ALA A 266 -19.48 -11.06 -6.28
CA ALA A 266 -18.20 -11.39 -5.65
C ALA A 266 -17.02 -10.94 -6.52
N MET A 267 -17.09 -11.22 -7.83
CA MET A 267 -16.08 -10.84 -8.79
C MET A 267 -15.88 -9.32 -8.89
N ALA A 268 -16.96 -8.53 -8.87
CA ALA A 268 -16.86 -7.06 -8.86
C ALA A 268 -16.10 -6.55 -7.63
N ARG A 269 -16.38 -7.11 -6.44
CA ARG A 269 -15.65 -6.76 -5.19
C ARG A 269 -14.21 -7.23 -5.21
N VAL A 270 -13.94 -8.40 -5.80
CA VAL A 270 -12.56 -8.91 -5.98
C VAL A 270 -11.75 -8.01 -6.91
N LYS A 271 -12.33 -7.55 -8.02
CA LYS A 271 -11.66 -6.58 -8.92
C LYS A 271 -11.36 -5.26 -8.19
N LEU A 272 -12.28 -4.80 -7.34
CA LEU A 272 -12.07 -3.62 -6.52
C LEU A 272 -10.90 -3.82 -5.54
N ALA A 273 -10.86 -4.95 -4.83
CA ALA A 273 -9.75 -5.31 -3.92
C ALA A 273 -8.40 -5.38 -4.66
N ALA A 274 -8.37 -6.02 -5.83
CA ALA A 274 -7.19 -6.12 -6.67
C ALA A 274 -6.71 -4.74 -7.17
N SER A 275 -7.64 -3.87 -7.56
CA SER A 275 -7.32 -2.50 -8.00
C SER A 275 -6.74 -1.63 -6.87
N LEU A 276 -7.26 -1.78 -5.65
CA LEU A 276 -6.70 -1.15 -4.47
C LEU A 276 -5.28 -1.66 -4.20
N GLY A 277 -5.10 -2.97 -4.14
CA GLY A 277 -3.79 -3.59 -3.91
C GLY A 277 -2.76 -3.11 -4.94
N ALA A 278 -3.11 -3.11 -6.22
CA ALA A 278 -2.21 -2.66 -7.28
C ALA A 278 -1.84 -1.17 -7.13
N SER A 279 -2.81 -0.34 -6.76
CA SER A 279 -2.58 1.08 -6.50
C SER A 279 -1.63 1.31 -5.32
N LEU A 280 -1.80 0.55 -4.23
CA LEU A 280 -0.97 0.63 -3.03
C LEU A 280 0.48 0.16 -3.30
N VAL A 281 0.66 -0.91 -4.07
CA VAL A 281 2.00 -1.37 -4.52
C VAL A 281 2.68 -0.29 -5.35
N TRP A 282 1.97 0.27 -6.33
CA TRP A 282 2.51 1.29 -7.22
C TRP A 282 2.96 2.55 -6.48
N ILE A 283 2.13 3.09 -5.58
CA ILE A 283 2.49 4.31 -4.86
C ILE A 283 3.62 4.08 -3.85
N SER A 284 3.76 2.87 -3.30
CA SER A 284 4.78 2.58 -2.27
C SER A 284 6.20 2.53 -2.81
N GLY A 285 6.40 1.86 -3.95
CA GLY A 285 7.75 1.68 -4.50
C GLY A 285 7.83 1.55 -6.01
N GLY A 286 6.77 1.95 -6.73
CA GLY A 286 6.75 2.10 -8.17
C GLY A 286 7.18 0.84 -8.92
N SER A 287 7.97 1.02 -9.98
CA SER A 287 8.42 -0.07 -10.83
C SER A 287 9.35 -1.07 -10.14
N GLY A 288 10.05 -0.63 -9.08
CA GLY A 288 10.95 -1.51 -8.31
C GLY A 288 10.18 -2.61 -7.60
N LEU A 289 9.08 -2.24 -6.93
CA LEU A 289 8.20 -3.22 -6.29
C LEU A 289 7.45 -4.09 -7.27
N VAL A 290 6.97 -3.53 -8.39
CA VAL A 290 6.31 -4.34 -9.42
C VAL A 290 7.28 -5.37 -10.00
N GLN A 291 8.55 -5.02 -10.20
CA GLN A 291 9.56 -6.00 -10.59
C GLN A 291 9.76 -7.09 -9.53
N SER A 292 9.83 -6.72 -8.25
CA SER A 292 9.94 -7.69 -7.13
C SER A 292 8.72 -8.62 -7.07
N LEU A 293 7.53 -8.08 -7.32
CA LEU A 293 6.27 -8.82 -7.35
C LEU A 293 6.32 -9.95 -8.38
N PHE A 294 6.73 -9.66 -9.61
CA PHE A 294 6.78 -10.65 -10.69
C PHE A 294 7.96 -11.62 -10.56
N LYS A 295 9.10 -11.18 -10.05
CA LYS A 295 10.30 -12.04 -9.98
C LYS A 295 10.34 -12.92 -8.75
N GLU A 296 9.80 -12.46 -7.63
CA GLU A 296 10.01 -13.08 -6.33
C GLU A 296 8.67 -13.38 -5.66
N THR A 297 7.84 -12.37 -5.40
CA THR A 297 6.65 -12.54 -4.53
C THR A 297 5.57 -13.45 -5.13
N LEU A 298 5.21 -13.30 -6.41
CA LEU A 298 4.20 -14.18 -7.04
C LEU A 298 4.73 -15.60 -7.24
N PRO A 299 5.92 -15.82 -7.83
CA PRO A 299 6.47 -17.17 -7.93
C PRO A 299 6.61 -17.86 -6.57
N SER A 300 7.10 -17.16 -5.54
CA SER A 300 7.23 -17.73 -4.19
C SER A 300 5.86 -18.07 -3.58
N TRP A 301 4.86 -17.21 -3.77
CA TRP A 301 3.49 -17.46 -3.32
C TRP A 301 2.91 -18.73 -3.96
N PHE A 302 3.00 -18.87 -5.29
CA PHE A 302 2.49 -20.05 -6.00
C PHE A 302 3.22 -21.35 -5.63
N LEU A 303 4.53 -21.27 -5.36
CA LEU A 303 5.33 -22.43 -4.96
C LEU A 303 5.11 -22.81 -3.48
N SER A 304 4.70 -21.86 -2.64
CA SER A 304 4.49 -22.12 -1.22
C SER A 304 3.21 -22.94 -0.98
N VAL A 305 3.28 -23.88 -0.02
CA VAL A 305 2.11 -24.67 0.38
C VAL A 305 1.18 -23.78 1.18
N HIS A 306 0.04 -23.45 0.59
CA HIS A 306 -1.04 -22.78 1.31
C HIS A 306 -1.90 -23.86 1.96
N SER A 307 -1.67 -24.13 3.25
CA SER A 307 -2.54 -24.99 4.04
C SER A 307 -3.93 -24.37 4.08
N VAL A 308 -4.81 -24.83 3.19
CA VAL A 308 -6.24 -24.59 3.33
C VAL A 308 -6.66 -25.37 4.57
N GLU A 309 -6.91 -24.63 5.65
CA GLU A 309 -7.58 -25.13 6.85
C GLU A 309 -8.69 -26.10 6.45
N ARG A 310 -8.59 -27.34 6.95
CA ARG A 310 -9.66 -28.34 6.90
C ARG A 310 -10.84 -27.84 7.72
N GLU A 311 -11.64 -26.94 7.15
CA GLU A 311 -12.96 -26.62 7.67
C GLU A 311 -14.01 -26.94 6.61
N GLY A 312 -14.28 -28.24 6.48
CA GLY A 312 -15.61 -28.86 6.51
C GLY A 312 -16.80 -28.30 5.71
N VAL A 313 -16.64 -27.34 4.80
CA VAL A 313 -17.74 -26.80 4.02
C VAL A 313 -17.32 -26.53 2.58
N ASN A 314 -18.17 -26.91 1.63
CA ASN A 314 -18.05 -26.88 0.17
C ASN A 314 -17.69 -25.51 -0.48
N TYR A 315 -17.19 -24.52 0.27
CA TYR A 315 -16.80 -23.20 -0.21
C TYR A 315 -15.38 -23.14 -0.81
N GLY A 316 -14.57 -24.19 -0.67
CA GLY A 316 -13.18 -24.23 -1.13
C GLY A 316 -13.01 -23.90 -2.62
N GLY A 317 -13.91 -24.40 -3.48
CA GLY A 317 -13.81 -24.20 -4.93
C GLY A 317 -14.03 -22.76 -5.39
N MET A 318 -15.07 -22.07 -4.87
CA MET A 318 -15.35 -20.68 -5.25
C MET A 318 -14.27 -19.73 -4.71
N VAL A 319 -13.81 -19.94 -3.48
CA VAL A 319 -12.71 -19.14 -2.91
C VAL A 319 -11.43 -19.31 -3.73
N ALA A 320 -11.09 -20.54 -4.14
CA ALA A 320 -9.93 -20.82 -4.96
C ALA A 320 -10.00 -20.10 -6.33
N VAL A 321 -11.12 -20.21 -7.04
CA VAL A 321 -11.32 -19.53 -8.33
C VAL A 321 -11.23 -18.01 -8.18
N LEU A 322 -11.87 -17.44 -7.15
CA LEU A 322 -11.80 -16.00 -6.89
C LEU A 322 -10.38 -15.53 -6.52
N ARG A 323 -9.59 -16.34 -5.81
CA ARG A 323 -8.18 -16.03 -5.50
C ARG A 323 -7.34 -15.95 -6.77
N GLY A 324 -7.50 -16.93 -7.67
CA GLY A 324 -6.80 -16.95 -8.95
C GLY A 324 -7.11 -15.71 -9.78
N HIS A 325 -8.41 -15.38 -9.92
CA HIS A 325 -8.82 -14.15 -10.59
C HIS A 325 -8.32 -12.87 -9.90
N ALA A 326 -8.36 -12.81 -8.56
CA ALA A 326 -7.86 -11.65 -7.81
C ALA A 326 -6.39 -11.39 -8.12
N LEU A 327 -5.55 -12.44 -8.07
CA LEU A 327 -4.14 -12.35 -8.39
C LEU A 327 -3.92 -11.97 -9.85
N ALA A 328 -4.70 -12.51 -10.79
CA ALA A 328 -4.59 -12.16 -12.21
C ALA A 328 -4.86 -10.67 -12.45
N PHE A 329 -5.99 -10.16 -11.94
CA PHE A 329 -6.35 -8.74 -12.02
C PHE A 329 -5.30 -7.85 -11.35
N PHE A 330 -4.85 -8.22 -10.15
CA PHE A 330 -3.83 -7.50 -9.40
C PHE A 330 -2.50 -7.44 -10.18
N SER A 331 -2.03 -8.57 -10.71
CA SER A 331 -0.76 -8.67 -11.44
C SER A 331 -0.77 -7.80 -12.69
N VAL A 332 -1.83 -7.91 -13.51
CA VAL A 332 -1.94 -7.13 -14.75
C VAL A 332 -2.03 -5.64 -14.42
N LEU A 333 -2.83 -5.23 -13.43
CA LEU A 333 -2.90 -3.82 -13.03
C LEU A 333 -1.54 -3.28 -12.56
N CYS A 334 -0.82 -4.02 -11.71
CA CYS A 334 0.55 -3.67 -11.31
C CYS A 334 1.48 -3.48 -12.51
N GLY A 335 1.45 -4.41 -13.47
CA GLY A 335 2.23 -4.30 -14.71
C GLY A 335 1.83 -3.09 -15.55
N THR A 336 0.53 -2.81 -15.71
CA THR A 336 0.04 -1.65 -16.47
C THR A 336 0.42 -0.32 -15.84
N PHE A 337 0.40 -0.20 -14.51
CA PHE A 337 0.87 1.01 -13.82
C PHE A 337 2.38 1.23 -13.99
N SER A 338 3.16 0.15 -14.02
CA SER A 338 4.62 0.23 -14.13
C SER A 338 5.13 0.45 -15.56
N TRP A 339 4.59 -0.28 -16.53
CA TRP A 339 5.14 -0.31 -17.89
C TRP A 339 4.23 0.34 -18.93
N GLY A 340 2.99 0.65 -18.56
CA GLY A 340 1.96 1.05 -19.51
C GLY A 340 1.51 -0.10 -20.40
N ILE A 341 0.45 0.17 -21.17
CA ILE A 341 -0.13 -0.78 -22.13
C ILE A 341 0.66 -0.76 -23.45
N ASP A 342 1.27 0.38 -23.76
CA ASP A 342 1.94 0.64 -25.04
C ASP A 342 3.46 0.50 -24.97
N SER A 343 4.10 0.38 -26.14
CA SER A 343 5.56 0.34 -26.30
C SER A 343 6.24 1.71 -26.28
N SER A 344 5.47 2.80 -26.23
CA SER A 344 5.94 4.20 -26.31
C SER A 344 6.64 4.71 -25.04
N SER A 345 6.44 4.05 -23.89
CA SER A 345 7.02 4.48 -22.62
C SER A 345 8.47 4.03 -22.47
N SER A 346 9.36 4.90 -21.96
CA SER A 346 10.74 4.50 -21.60
C SER A 346 10.80 3.39 -20.54
N ALA A 347 9.73 3.20 -19.77
CA ALA A 347 9.58 2.12 -18.80
C ALA A 347 9.43 0.73 -19.46
N SER A 348 9.14 0.66 -20.77
CA SER A 348 9.00 -0.60 -21.52
C SER A 348 10.31 -1.37 -21.67
N LYS A 349 11.48 -0.70 -21.60
CA LYS A 349 12.78 -1.34 -21.82
C LYS A 349 13.07 -2.50 -20.85
N ARG A 350 12.51 -2.47 -19.63
CA ARG A 350 12.64 -3.55 -18.66
C ARG A 350 11.45 -4.53 -18.68
N ARG A 351 10.35 -4.16 -19.32
CA ARG A 351 9.12 -4.97 -19.41
C ARG A 351 9.41 -6.32 -20.06
N ALA A 352 10.01 -6.31 -21.26
CA ALA A 352 10.31 -7.53 -22.02
C ALA A 352 11.02 -8.59 -21.15
N LYS A 353 12.14 -8.24 -20.52
CA LYS A 353 12.91 -9.18 -19.69
C LYS A 353 12.14 -9.68 -18.47
N ILE A 354 11.35 -8.83 -17.80
CA ILE A 354 10.60 -9.23 -16.61
C ILE A 354 9.43 -10.13 -17.01
N LEU A 355 8.68 -9.72 -18.02
CA LEU A 355 7.52 -10.45 -18.50
C LEU A 355 7.91 -11.80 -19.11
N ASP A 356 8.96 -11.83 -19.93
CA ASP A 356 9.50 -13.05 -20.52
C ASP A 356 9.91 -14.06 -19.43
N SER A 357 10.65 -13.61 -18.41
CA SER A 357 10.99 -14.48 -17.26
C SER A 357 9.79 -14.98 -16.48
N TYR A 358 8.74 -14.16 -16.36
CA TYR A 358 7.53 -14.53 -15.62
C TYR A 358 6.65 -15.50 -16.41
N LEU A 359 6.49 -15.27 -17.72
CA LEU A 359 5.77 -16.15 -18.63
C LEU A 359 6.50 -17.48 -18.79
N GLU A 360 7.84 -17.50 -18.82
CA GLU A 360 8.63 -18.73 -18.79
C GLU A 360 8.42 -19.53 -17.50
N PHE A 361 8.27 -18.86 -16.36
CA PHE A 361 7.87 -19.50 -15.10
C PHE A 361 6.47 -20.15 -15.23
N LEU A 362 5.47 -19.42 -15.76
CA LEU A 362 4.13 -19.98 -15.97
C LEU A 362 4.14 -21.17 -16.95
N ALA A 363 4.88 -21.07 -18.05
CA ALA A 363 5.03 -22.13 -19.04
C ALA A 363 5.66 -23.38 -18.42
N SER A 364 6.74 -23.19 -17.65
CA SER A 364 7.45 -24.28 -16.97
C SER A 364 6.58 -24.97 -15.91
N ALA A 365 5.71 -24.23 -15.23
CA ALA A 365 4.73 -24.80 -14.31
C ALA A 365 3.66 -25.63 -15.04
N LEU A 366 3.15 -25.15 -16.19
CA LEU A 366 2.19 -25.89 -17.02
C LEU A 366 2.79 -27.16 -17.63
N ASP A 367 4.07 -27.12 -18.02
CA ASP A 367 4.83 -28.28 -18.48
C ASP A 367 5.08 -29.32 -17.37
N GLY A 368 4.75 -29.00 -16.11
CA GLY A 368 4.99 -29.87 -14.97
C GLY A 368 6.46 -29.97 -14.55
N LYS A 369 7.32 -29.01 -14.92
CA LYS A 369 8.75 -29.00 -14.52
C LYS A 369 8.92 -28.87 -13.01
N PHE A 370 7.96 -28.24 -12.34
CA PHE A 370 7.90 -28.16 -10.88
C PHE A 370 6.45 -28.20 -10.41
N SER A 371 6.26 -28.67 -9.16
CA SER A 371 4.95 -28.71 -8.52
C SER A 371 4.56 -27.34 -7.97
N ILE A 372 3.26 -27.03 -8.06
CA ILE A 372 2.67 -25.80 -7.53
C ILE A 372 2.14 -26.09 -6.12
N GLY A 373 2.37 -25.19 -5.18
CA GLY A 373 1.96 -25.35 -3.78
C GLY A 373 0.54 -24.89 -3.47
N CYS A 374 -0.09 -24.14 -4.39
CA CYS A 374 -1.46 -23.67 -4.25
C CYS A 374 -2.51 -24.66 -4.79
N ASP A 375 -3.79 -24.40 -4.47
CA ASP A 375 -4.91 -25.15 -5.01
C ASP A 375 -4.97 -25.06 -6.56
N TRP A 376 -5.25 -26.19 -7.21
CA TRP A 376 -5.28 -26.27 -8.68
C TRP A 376 -6.30 -25.34 -9.32
N ALA A 377 -7.47 -25.12 -8.72
CA ALA A 377 -8.46 -24.19 -9.24
C ALA A 377 -7.98 -22.73 -9.12
N THR A 378 -7.18 -22.41 -8.09
CA THR A 378 -6.52 -21.09 -7.97
C THR A 378 -5.51 -20.90 -9.10
N TRP A 379 -4.65 -21.90 -9.33
CA TRP A 379 -3.65 -21.86 -10.40
C TRP A 379 -4.31 -21.70 -11.78
N ARG A 380 -5.27 -22.55 -12.10
CA ARG A 380 -6.00 -22.49 -13.38
C ARG A 380 -6.67 -21.14 -13.58
N ALA A 381 -7.42 -20.65 -12.58
CA ALA A 381 -8.10 -19.35 -12.68
C ALA A 381 -7.10 -18.17 -12.80
N TYR A 382 -5.92 -18.28 -12.18
CA TYR A 382 -4.84 -17.31 -12.33
C TYR A 382 -4.29 -17.29 -13.76
N VAL A 383 -3.84 -18.43 -14.28
CA VAL A 383 -3.22 -18.52 -15.61
C VAL A 383 -4.19 -18.08 -16.70
N SER A 384 -5.39 -18.67 -16.74
CA SER A 384 -6.42 -18.30 -17.73
C SER A 384 -6.81 -16.83 -17.60
N GLY A 385 -7.00 -16.34 -16.37
CA GLY A 385 -7.35 -14.93 -16.12
C GLY A 385 -6.24 -13.95 -16.50
N PHE A 386 -4.99 -14.28 -16.20
CA PHE A 386 -3.82 -13.42 -16.47
C PHE A 386 -3.58 -13.32 -17.98
N VAL A 387 -3.56 -14.45 -18.68
CA VAL A 387 -3.37 -14.48 -20.13
C VAL A 387 -4.53 -13.79 -20.84
N SER A 388 -5.78 -14.07 -20.47
CA SER A 388 -6.95 -13.41 -21.06
C SER A 388 -6.92 -11.89 -20.88
N LEU A 389 -6.49 -11.41 -19.71
CA LEU A 389 -6.34 -9.97 -19.47
C LEU A 389 -5.20 -9.36 -20.29
N ILE A 390 -4.07 -10.04 -20.47
CA ILE A 390 -2.98 -9.55 -21.31
C ILE A 390 -3.41 -9.48 -22.77
N VAL A 391 -3.96 -10.57 -23.32
CA VAL A 391 -4.45 -10.64 -24.71
C VAL A 391 -5.45 -9.50 -24.97
N ARG A 392 -6.41 -9.29 -24.07
CA ARG A 392 -7.48 -8.31 -24.28
C ARG A 392 -7.09 -6.87 -23.99
N CYS A 393 -6.26 -6.62 -22.97
CA CYS A 393 -6.00 -5.28 -22.46
C CYS A 393 -4.60 -4.77 -22.74
N ALA A 394 -3.63 -5.66 -22.98
CA ALA A 394 -2.23 -5.32 -23.25
C ALA A 394 -1.56 -6.26 -24.28
N PRO A 395 -2.16 -6.49 -25.47
CA PRO A 395 -1.63 -7.46 -26.43
C PRO A 395 -0.20 -7.12 -26.89
N ARG A 396 0.17 -5.83 -26.88
CA ARG A 396 1.52 -5.37 -27.23
C ARG A 396 2.61 -5.92 -26.31
N TRP A 397 2.27 -6.37 -25.11
CA TRP A 397 3.22 -7.03 -24.22
C TRP A 397 3.71 -8.37 -24.80
N LEU A 398 2.85 -9.08 -25.54
CA LEU A 398 3.14 -10.40 -26.10
C LEU A 398 4.10 -10.34 -27.29
N LEU A 399 4.12 -9.23 -28.03
CA LEU A 399 5.07 -9.00 -29.12
C LEU A 399 6.54 -8.96 -28.66
N GLU A 400 6.77 -8.75 -27.36
CA GLU A 400 8.10 -8.63 -26.76
C GLU A 400 8.60 -9.93 -26.11
N VAL A 401 7.77 -10.99 -26.13
CA VAL A 401 8.03 -12.27 -25.46
C VAL A 401 8.58 -13.27 -26.47
N ASP A 402 9.46 -14.17 -26.02
CA ASP A 402 10.00 -15.21 -26.87
C ASP A 402 8.89 -16.16 -27.40
N LEU A 403 8.95 -16.48 -28.70
CA LEU A 403 7.96 -17.31 -29.37
C LEU A 403 7.83 -18.70 -28.73
N ASN A 404 8.95 -19.31 -28.31
CA ASN A 404 8.93 -20.63 -27.67
C ASN A 404 8.14 -20.61 -26.36
N VAL A 405 8.23 -19.50 -25.61
CA VAL A 405 7.47 -19.31 -24.37
C VAL A 405 5.97 -19.22 -24.69
N LEU A 406 5.59 -18.44 -25.70
CA LEU A 406 4.20 -18.29 -26.13
C LEU A 406 3.59 -19.61 -26.61
N THR A 407 4.33 -20.39 -27.41
CA THR A 407 3.88 -21.71 -27.88
C THR A 407 3.68 -22.69 -26.73
N ARG A 408 4.62 -22.75 -25.77
CA ARG A 408 4.48 -23.61 -24.59
C ARG A 408 3.30 -23.19 -23.70
N LEU A 409 3.10 -21.89 -23.50
CA LEU A 409 1.93 -21.39 -22.79
C LEU A 409 0.61 -21.75 -23.49
N SER A 410 0.57 -21.61 -24.81
CA SER A 410 -0.62 -21.96 -25.61
C SER A 410 -0.96 -23.45 -25.50
N ASN A 411 0.05 -24.33 -25.59
CA ASN A 411 -0.12 -25.76 -25.36
C ASN A 411 -0.57 -26.08 -23.92
N GLY A 412 -0.03 -25.36 -22.92
CA GLY A 412 -0.48 -25.48 -21.54
C GLY A 412 -1.93 -25.04 -21.34
N LEU A 413 -2.38 -23.98 -22.01
CA LEU A 413 -3.78 -23.53 -22.00
C LEU A 413 -4.72 -24.57 -22.65
N ARG A 414 -4.27 -25.22 -23.72
CA ARG A 414 -4.98 -26.36 -24.31
C ARG A 414 -5.16 -27.50 -23.31
N GLN A 415 -4.14 -27.85 -22.53
CA GLN A 415 -4.27 -28.84 -21.46
C GLN A 415 -5.23 -28.41 -20.34
N LEU A 416 -5.46 -27.11 -20.20
CA LEU A 416 -6.49 -26.56 -19.31
C LEU A 416 -7.89 -26.53 -19.95
N ASN A 417 -8.09 -27.01 -21.17
CA ASN A 417 -9.32 -26.86 -21.96
C ASN A 417 -9.66 -25.39 -22.27
N GLU A 418 -8.65 -24.55 -22.47
CA GLU A 418 -8.79 -23.13 -22.86
C GLU A 418 -8.15 -22.90 -24.24
N GLU A 419 -8.51 -23.74 -25.22
CA GLU A 419 -7.90 -23.75 -26.57
C GLU A 419 -8.11 -22.44 -27.33
N GLU A 420 -9.30 -21.83 -27.23
CA GLU A 420 -9.60 -20.51 -27.81
C GLU A 420 -8.63 -19.43 -27.29
N LEU A 421 -8.38 -19.43 -25.97
CA LEU A 421 -7.46 -18.48 -25.35
C LEU A 421 -6.00 -18.76 -25.77
N GLY A 422 -5.64 -20.02 -25.95
CA GLY A 422 -4.34 -20.42 -26.50
C GLY A 422 -4.13 -19.91 -27.92
N LEU A 423 -5.17 -19.92 -28.75
CA LEU A 423 -5.14 -19.35 -30.09
C LEU A 423 -5.02 -17.82 -30.05
N GLU A 424 -5.87 -17.14 -29.28
CA GLU A 424 -5.82 -15.68 -29.13
C GLU A 424 -4.46 -15.18 -28.62
N LEU A 425 -3.81 -15.96 -27.75
CA LEU A 425 -2.44 -15.71 -27.26
C LEU A 425 -1.43 -15.70 -28.40
N LEU A 426 -1.47 -16.71 -29.28
CA LEU A 426 -0.55 -16.81 -30.43
C LEU A 426 -0.84 -15.73 -31.47
N GLU A 427 -2.11 -15.45 -31.77
CA GLU A 427 -2.49 -14.35 -32.66
C GLU A 427 -1.96 -13.00 -32.17
N SER A 428 -2.02 -12.77 -30.85
CA SER A 428 -1.49 -11.56 -30.21
C SER A 428 0.04 -11.50 -30.18
N GLY A 429 0.74 -12.63 -30.35
CA GLY A 429 2.19 -12.73 -30.50
C GLY A 429 2.72 -12.20 -31.84
N GLY A 430 1.83 -11.87 -32.78
CA GLY A 430 2.17 -11.26 -34.07
C GLY A 430 2.62 -12.29 -35.13
N VAL A 431 3.23 -11.79 -36.21
CA VAL A 431 3.52 -12.59 -37.42
C VAL A 431 4.40 -13.81 -37.13
N ASN A 432 5.33 -13.69 -36.18
CA ASN A 432 6.24 -14.77 -35.81
C ASN A 432 5.50 -15.98 -35.20
N ALA A 433 4.33 -15.77 -34.60
CA ALA A 433 3.55 -16.81 -33.94
C ALA A 433 2.50 -17.47 -34.87
N MET A 434 2.32 -16.98 -36.10
CA MET A 434 1.32 -17.50 -37.04
C MET A 434 1.54 -18.98 -37.40
N GLY A 435 2.80 -19.42 -37.50
CA GLY A 435 3.12 -20.83 -37.76
C GLY A 435 2.63 -21.75 -36.63
N ALA A 436 2.94 -21.39 -35.38
CA ALA A 436 2.47 -22.12 -34.20
C ALA A 436 0.94 -22.07 -34.06
N ALA A 437 0.29 -20.95 -34.42
CA ALA A 437 -1.16 -20.85 -34.43
C ALA A 437 -1.80 -21.81 -35.45
N ALA A 438 -1.23 -21.90 -36.66
CA ALA A 438 -1.70 -22.83 -37.69
C ALA A 438 -1.55 -24.29 -37.26
N GLU A 439 -0.42 -24.65 -36.65
CA GLU A 439 -0.20 -26.00 -36.08
C GLU A 439 -1.25 -26.33 -35.03
N LEU A 440 -1.56 -25.40 -34.12
CA LEU A 440 -2.56 -25.60 -33.07
C LEU A 440 -3.97 -25.81 -33.64
N ILE A 441 -4.34 -25.09 -34.71
CA ILE A 441 -5.62 -25.28 -35.42
C ILE A 441 -5.70 -26.68 -36.03
N ILE A 442 -4.62 -27.12 -36.71
CA ILE A 442 -4.55 -28.43 -37.37
C ILE A 442 -4.65 -29.56 -36.34
N GLU A 443 -3.96 -29.43 -35.20
CA GLU A 443 -3.99 -30.43 -34.13
C GLU A 443 -5.26 -30.38 -33.27
N GLY A 444 -5.92 -29.22 -33.19
CA GLY A 444 -7.15 -28.98 -32.43
C GLY A 444 -8.42 -29.47 -33.13
N GLY A 445 -8.37 -29.65 -34.45
CA GLY A 445 -9.53 -30.11 -35.24
C GLY A 445 -10.64 -29.06 -35.35
N PHE A 446 -10.26 -27.79 -35.49
CA PHE A 446 -11.19 -26.68 -35.75
C PHE A 446 -11.84 -26.76 -37.13
#